data_AF-A0A6I7R1V6-F1
#
_entry.id   AF-A0A6I7R1V6-F1
#
_cell.length_a   1.000
_cell.length_b   1.000
_cell.length_c   1.000
_cell.angle_alpha   90.00
_cell.angle_beta   90.00
_cell.angle_gamma   90.00
#
_symmetry.space_group_name_H-M   'P 1'
#
loop_
_entity.id
_entity.type
_entity.pdbx_description
1 polymer ?
#
loop_
_entity_poly.entity_id
_entity_poly.type
_entity_poly.pdbx_seq_one_letter_code
_entity_poly.pdbx_strand_id
1 'polypeptide(L)' 'MTREHIIQKTLKMLQQLPEDKVREVADFADFILKKHDEYCLQKGIEKLSSKSKAFDFLHEEEDLYTVEDLKEKYK' A
#
# COMPACT_ATOMS: atom_id res chain seq x y z
N MET A 1 -20.72 -7.33 13.73
CA MET A 1 -19.89 -8.22 14.57
C MET A 1 -18.80 -7.38 15.22
N THR A 2 -18.54 -7.55 16.51
CA THR A 2 -17.40 -6.90 17.19
C THR A 2 -16.11 -7.68 16.92
N ARG A 3 -14.95 -7.03 17.02
CA ARG A 3 -13.63 -7.68 16.88
C ARG A 3 -13.48 -8.87 17.84
N GLU A 4 -13.93 -8.70 19.08
CA GLU A 4 -13.92 -9.76 20.10
C GLU A 4 -14.78 -10.97 19.69
N HIS A 5 -15.96 -10.74 19.12
CA HIS A 5 -16.81 -11.83 18.64
C HIS A 5 -16.14 -12.63 17.53
N ILE A 6 -15.42 -11.96 16.61
CA ILE A 6 -14.67 -12.62 15.53
C ILE A 6 -13.55 -13.46 16.13
N ILE A 7 -12.75 -12.91 17.05
CA ILE A 7 -11.64 -13.64 17.69
C ILE A 7 -12.17 -14.88 18.42
N GLN A 8 -13.23 -14.73 19.22
CA GLN A 8 -13.82 -15.84 19.97
C GLN A 8 -14.40 -16.92 19.04
N LYS A 9 -15.04 -16.52 17.95
CA LYS A 9 -15.55 -17.47 16.95
C LYS A 9 -14.40 -18.23 16.28
N THR A 10 -13.33 -17.55 15.86
CA THR A 10 -12.17 -18.18 15.25
C THR A 10 -11.49 -19.15 16.21
N LEU A 11 -11.35 -18.78 17.48
CA LEU A 11 -10.71 -19.64 18.49
C LEU A 11 -11.50 -20.94 18.72
N LYS A 12 -12.83 -20.87 18.75
CA LYS A 12 -13.70 -22.06 18.80
C LYS A 12 -13.55 -22.94 17.56
N MET A 13 -13.40 -22.35 16.38
CA MET A 13 -13.19 -23.12 15.13
C MET A 13 -11.82 -23.80 15.13
N LEU A 14 -10.76 -23.11 15.57
CA LEU A 14 -9.41 -23.67 15.64
C LEU A 14 -9.32 -24.88 16.59
N GLN A 15 -10.07 -24.85 17.70
CA GLN A 15 -10.13 -25.98 18.64
C GLN A 15 -10.75 -27.26 18.05
N GLN A 16 -11.50 -27.15 16.97
CA GLN A 16 -12.16 -28.28 16.30
C GLN A 16 -11.32 -28.86 15.16
N LEU A 17 -10.22 -28.19 14.78
CA LEU A 17 -9.36 -28.62 13.69
C LEU A 17 -8.25 -29.55 14.21
N PRO A 18 -7.79 -30.51 13.39
CA PRO A 18 -6.60 -31.27 13.71
C PRO A 18 -5.34 -30.38 13.64
N GLU A 19 -4.28 -30.80 14.34
CA GLU A 19 -3.10 -29.96 14.60
C GLU A 19 -2.40 -29.48 13.32
N ASP A 20 -2.33 -30.31 12.28
CA ASP A 20 -1.76 -29.97 10.98
C ASP A 20 -2.48 -28.78 10.33
N LYS A 21 -3.82 -28.74 10.43
CA LYS A 21 -4.64 -27.64 9.92
C LYS A 21 -4.54 -26.38 10.76
N VAL A 22 -4.37 -26.51 12.07
CA VAL A 22 -4.10 -25.37 12.94
C VAL A 22 -2.77 -24.72 12.59
N ARG A 23 -1.73 -25.52 12.30
CA ARG A 23 -0.42 -25.02 11.83
C ARG A 23 -0.55 -24.30 10.49
N GLU A 24 -1.27 -24.87 9.53
CA GLU A 24 -1.52 -24.22 8.23
C GLU A 24 -2.19 -22.84 8.39
N VAL A 25 -3.17 -22.72 9.30
CA VAL A 25 -3.83 -21.43 9.59
C VAL A 25 -2.87 -20.46 10.27
N ALA A 26 -2.02 -20.93 11.19
CA ALA A 26 -1.01 -20.09 11.84
C ALA A 26 0.02 -19.54 10.84
N ASP A 27 0.54 -20.40 9.96
CA ASP A 27 1.48 -19.99 8.90
C ASP A 27 0.86 -18.93 7.98
N PHE A 28 -0.43 -19.10 7.64
CA PHE A 28 -1.15 -18.13 6.83
C PHE A 28 -1.40 -16.80 7.57
N ALA A 29 -1.71 -16.85 8.86
CA ALA A 29 -1.86 -15.64 9.67
C ALA A 29 -0.55 -14.86 9.76
N ASP A 30 0.57 -15.54 9.95
CA ASP A 30 1.92 -14.93 9.94
C ASP A 30 2.24 -14.30 8.59
N PHE A 31 1.89 -14.98 7.50
CA PHE A 31 2.04 -14.42 6.14
C PHE A 31 1.23 -13.13 5.96
N ILE A 32 -0.04 -13.11 6.38
CA ILE A 32 -0.88 -11.91 6.29
C ILE A 32 -0.28 -10.76 7.10
N LEU A 33 0.19 -11.05 8.32
CA LEU A 33 0.77 -10.04 9.19
C LEU A 33 2.00 -9.39 8.55
N LYS A 34 2.94 -10.22 8.05
CA LYS A 34 4.14 -9.72 7.35
C LYS A 34 3.78 -8.85 6.14
N LYS A 35 2.82 -9.30 5.32
CA LYS A 35 2.37 -8.56 4.13
C LYS A 35 1.75 -7.21 4.51
N HIS A 36 1.01 -7.15 5.60
CA HIS A 36 0.44 -5.90 6.09
C HIS A 36 1.53 -4.93 6.56
N ASP A 37 2.52 -5.42 7.29
CA ASP A 37 3.63 -4.60 7.77
C ASP A 37 4.47 -4.03 6.62
N GLU A 38 4.76 -4.86 5.61
CA GLU A 38 5.43 -4.45 4.38
C GLU A 38 4.63 -3.36 3.63
N TYR A 39 3.31 -3.55 3.51
CA TYR A 39 2.44 -2.56 2.90
C TYR A 39 2.47 -1.22 3.65
N CYS A 40 2.40 -1.25 4.99
CA CYS A 40 2.50 -0.06 5.82
C CYS A 40 3.84 0.64 5.64
N LEU A 41 4.95 -0.12 5.60
CA LEU A 41 6.29 0.41 5.38
C LEU A 41 6.40 1.08 4.00
N GLN A 42 5.94 0.40 2.95
CA GLN A 42 5.94 0.94 1.59
C GLN A 42 5.15 2.24 1.51
N LYS A 43 3.94 2.29 2.09
CA LYS A 43 3.13 3.51 2.13
C LYS A 43 3.80 4.65 2.89
N GLY A 44 4.53 4.33 3.96
CA GLY A 44 5.36 5.28 4.68
C GLY A 44 6.46 5.89 3.80
N ILE A 45 7.20 5.03 3.07
CA ILE A 45 8.26 5.45 2.15
C ILE A 45 7.68 6.31 1.02
N GLU A 46 6.61 5.87 0.37
CA GLU A 46 5.92 6.62 -0.69
C GLU A 46 5.53 8.02 -0.22
N LYS A 47 4.96 8.13 0.99
CA LYS A 47 4.56 9.41 1.57
C LYS A 47 5.74 10.32 1.93
N LEU A 48 6.87 9.76 2.36
CA LEU A 48 8.08 10.53 2.64
C LEU A 48 8.73 11.00 1.35
N SER A 49 8.80 10.14 0.33
CA SER A 49 9.34 10.46 -0.98
C SER A 49 8.52 11.53 -1.69
N SER A 50 7.19 11.44 -1.67
CA SER A 50 6.31 12.44 -2.31
C SER A 50 6.33 13.81 -1.63
N LYS A 51 6.74 13.87 -0.36
CA LYS A 51 6.94 15.12 0.38
C LYS A 51 8.40 15.60 0.34
N SER A 52 9.28 14.83 -0.28
CA SER A 52 10.69 15.16 -0.35
C SER A 52 10.90 16.20 -1.43
N LYS A 53 11.56 17.31 -1.05
CA LYS A 53 11.97 18.36 -1.99
C LYS A 53 12.96 17.89 -3.05
N ALA A 54 13.57 16.72 -2.84
CA ALA A 54 14.52 16.14 -3.78
C ALA A 54 13.92 15.89 -5.18
N PHE A 55 12.59 15.80 -5.28
CA PHE A 55 11.86 15.56 -6.52
C PHE A 55 10.99 16.74 -6.97
N ASP A 56 11.10 17.91 -6.34
CA ASP A 56 10.30 19.09 -6.69
C ASP A 56 10.52 19.52 -8.15
N PHE A 57 11.71 19.27 -8.71
CA PHE A 57 12.04 19.50 -10.12
C PHE A 57 11.16 18.72 -11.11
N LEU A 58 10.52 17.62 -10.69
CA LEU A 58 9.56 16.88 -11.52
C LEU A 58 8.21 17.60 -11.64
N HIS A 59 7.94 18.57 -10.76
CA HIS A 59 6.74 19.41 -10.81
C HIS A 59 6.99 20.74 -11.52
N GLU A 60 8.24 21.07 -11.78
CA GLU A 60 8.65 22.22 -12.58
C GLU A 60 8.89 21.75 -14.01
N GLU A 61 7.81 21.63 -14.80
CA GLU A 61 7.97 21.57 -16.25
C GLU A 61 8.19 22.99 -16.76
N GLU A 62 9.41 23.30 -17.22
CA GLU A 62 9.64 24.49 -18.03
C GLU A 62 8.83 24.36 -19.32
N ASP A 63 8.08 25.41 -19.69
CA ASP A 63 7.35 25.47 -20.96
C ASP A 63 8.34 25.37 -22.14
N LEU A 64 8.57 24.15 -22.62
CA LEU A 64 9.56 23.84 -23.66
C LEU A 64 9.22 24.49 -25.02
N TYR A 65 7.94 24.76 -25.24
CA TYR A 65 7.43 25.44 -26.43
C TYR A 65 6.50 26.57 -26.02
N THR A 66 6.72 27.71 -26.63
CA THR A 66 5.92 28.91 -26.43
C THR A 66 5.11 29.21 -27.68
N VAL A 67 4.19 30.17 -27.56
CA VAL A 67 3.45 30.71 -28.72
C VAL A 67 4.41 31.37 -29.73
N GLU A 68 5.63 31.71 -29.33
CA GLU A 68 6.66 32.26 -30.24
C GLU A 68 7.24 31.20 -31.18
N ASP A 69 7.19 29.92 -30.80
CA ASP A 69 7.68 28.79 -31.61
C ASP A 69 6.68 28.36 -32.71
N LEU A 70 5.48 28.93 -32.72
CA LEU A 70 4.46 28.62 -33.71
C LEU A 70 4.83 29.17 -35.09
N LYS A 71 4.98 28.27 -36.06
CA LYS A 71 5.25 28.59 -37.47
C LYS A 71 4.13 29.41 -38.14
N GLU A 72 2.87 29.17 -37.77
CA GLU A 72 1.72 29.95 -38.23
C GLU A 72 0.78 30.24 -37.06
N LYS A 73 0.32 31.48 -36.96
CA LYS A 73 -0.65 31.94 -35.95
C LYS A 73 -1.96 32.25 -36.66
N TYR A 74 -2.98 31.44 -36.43
CA TYR A 74 -4.33 31.70 -36.95
C TYR A 74 -5.07 32.71 -36.05
N LYS A 75 -5.85 33.60 -36.67
CA LYS A 75 -6.71 34.59 -36.02
C LYS A 75 -8.17 34.18 -36.12
#